data_AF-A0A0C5K8D5-F1
#
_entry.id   AF-A0A0C5K8D5-F1
#
_cell.length_a   1.000
_cell.length_b   1.000
_cell.length_c   1.000
_cell.angle_alpha   90.00
_cell.angle_beta   90.00
_cell.angle_gamma   90.00
#
_symmetry.space_group_name_H-M   'P 1'
#
loop_
_entity.id
_entity.type
_entity.pdbx_description
1 polymer ?
#
loop_
_entity_poly.entity_id
_entity_poly.type
_entity_poly.pdbx_seq_one_letter_code
_entity_poly.pdbx_strand_id
1 'polypeptide(L)' 'ASYQILSGQCSVTCGTGSETRVVNCVDSESNIVDDSLCTDERPPEVIECASTPCPEVSYVLFYNNYGE' A
#
# COMPACT_ATOMS: atom_id res chain seq x y z
N ALA A 1 14.94 -17.58 -13.32
CA ALA A 1 14.77 -16.24 -12.75
C ALA A 1 13.52 -16.26 -11.87
N SER A 2 13.38 -15.34 -10.93
CA SER A 2 12.23 -15.29 -10.01
C SER A 2 11.77 -13.85 -9.81
N TYR A 3 10.47 -13.65 -9.61
CA TYR A 3 9.93 -12.33 -9.33
C TYR A 3 10.37 -11.84 -7.96
N GLN A 4 10.95 -10.65 -7.93
CA GLN A 4 11.26 -9.92 -6.71
C GLN A 4 10.33 -8.72 -6.59
N ILE A 5 9.93 -8.45 -5.35
CA ILE A 5 8.92 -7.46 -5.01
C ILE A 5 9.59 -6.38 -4.17
N LEU A 6 9.47 -5.13 -4.61
CA LEU A 6 9.88 -3.96 -3.85
C LEU A 6 8.65 -3.15 -3.46
N SER A 7 8.31 -3.19 -2.18
CA SER A 7 7.18 -2.44 -1.61
C SER A 7 7.40 -0.94 -1.65
N GLY A 8 6.34 -0.21 -2.00
CA GLY A 8 6.25 1.25 -2.01
C GLY A 8 5.59 1.80 -0.74
N GLN A 9 5.06 3.02 -0.85
CA GLN A 9 4.33 3.66 0.26
C GLN A 9 2.83 3.45 0.10
N CYS A 10 2.17 3.12 1.20
CA CYS A 10 0.71 3.00 1.26
C CYS A 10 0.05 4.33 0.86
N SER A 11 -1.05 4.27 0.10
CA SER A 11 -1.77 5.47 -0.37
C SER A 11 -2.41 6.28 0.75
N VAL A 12 -2.50 5.71 1.95
CA VAL A 12 -3.08 6.33 3.14
C VAL A 12 -2.06 6.41 4.27
N THR A 13 -2.19 7.44 5.10
CA THR A 13 -1.43 7.57 6.34
C THR A 13 -2.16 6.96 7.54
N CYS A 14 -3.45 6.66 7.42
CA CYS A 14 -4.26 5.95 8.41
C CYS A 14 -5.31 5.06 7.71
N GLY A 15 -5.79 4.02 8.38
CA GLY A 15 -6.79 3.08 7.86
C GLY A 15 -6.23 2.14 6.80
N THR A 16 -7.12 1.62 5.95
CA THR A 16 -6.78 0.72 4.85
C THR A 16 -6.65 1.51 3.56
N GLY A 17 -5.60 1.24 2.79
CA GLY A 17 -5.35 1.83 1.48
C GLY A 17 -4.79 0.81 0.51
N SER A 18 -4.16 1.32 -0.54
CA SER A 18 -3.54 0.54 -1.60
C SER A 18 -2.09 0.95 -1.78
N GLU A 19 -1.23 -0.01 -2.08
CA GLU A 19 0.17 0.22 -2.39
C GLU A 19 0.49 -0.36 -3.76
N THR A 20 1.17 0.43 -4.60
CA THR A 20 1.77 -0.04 -5.84
C THR A 20 3.21 -0.46 -5.57
N ARG A 21 3.52 -1.72 -5.79
CA ARG A 21 4.86 -2.31 -5.60
C ARG A 21 5.52 -2.59 -6.95
N VAL A 22 6.83 -2.47 -6.99
CA VAL A 22 7.60 -2.80 -8.20
C VAL A 22 7.82 -4.31 -8.23
N VAL A 23 7.50 -4.93 -9.37
CA VAL A 23 7.68 -6.36 -9.62
C VAL A 23 8.66 -6.51 -10.77
N ASN A 24 9.85 -7.05 -10.47
CA ASN A 24 10.89 -7.29 -11.48
C ASN A 24 11.26 -8.78 -11.50
N CYS A 25 11.44 -9.33 -12.69
CA CYS A 25 12.06 -10.64 -12.85
C CYS A 25 13.57 -10.49 -12.64
N VAL A 26 14.16 -11.28 -11.74
CA VAL A 26 15.61 -11.26 -11.51
C VAL A 26 16.26 -12.64 -11.64
N ASP A 27 17.50 -12.67 -12.12
CA ASP A 27 18.31 -13.90 -12.15
C ASP A 27 18.97 -14.23 -10.80
N SER A 28 19.78 -15.29 -10.76
CA SER A 28 20.49 -15.74 -9.55
C SER A 28 21.53 -14.75 -9.01
N GLU A 29 21.99 -13.83 -9.84
CA GLU A 29 22.93 -12.75 -9.50
C GLU A 29 22.19 -11.43 -9.18
N SER A 30 20.86 -11.46 -9.08
CA SER A 30 20.00 -10.30 -8.78
C SER A 30 19.97 -9.22 -9.87
N ASN A 31 20.35 -9.54 -11.11
CA ASN A 31 20.14 -8.62 -12.22
C ASN A 31 18.68 -8.65 -12.67
N ILE A 32 18.14 -7.48 -13.05
CA ILE A 32 16.82 -7.39 -13.67
C ILE A 32 16.91 -7.95 -15.08
N VAL A 33 16.05 -8.92 -15.39
CA VAL A 33 15.99 -9.59 -16.68
C VAL A 33 14.58 -9.54 -17.26
N ASP A 34 14.41 -10.04 -18.48
CA ASP A 34 13.11 -10.07 -19.15
C ASP A 34 12.10 -10.94 -18.40
N ASP A 35 10.83 -10.51 -18.39
CA ASP A 35 9.71 -11.16 -17.71
C ASP A 35 9.53 -12.62 -18.17
N SER A 36 9.84 -12.92 -19.44
CA SER A 36 9.73 -14.27 -20.01
C SER A 36 10.63 -15.32 -19.36
N LEU A 37 11.66 -14.91 -18.61
CA LEU A 37 12.57 -15.82 -17.90
C LEU A 37 12.04 -16.24 -16.52
N CYS A 38 11.00 -15.57 -16.04
CA CYS A 38 10.27 -15.95 -14.83
C CYS A 38 9.06 -16.81 -15.23
N THR A 39 9.10 -18.08 -14.86
CA THR A 39 8.06 -19.05 -15.23
C THR A 39 6.92 -19.16 -14.20
N ASP A 40 7.11 -18.57 -13.03
CA ASP A 40 6.11 -18.54 -11.97
C ASP A 40 5.01 -17.51 -12.28
N GLU A 41 3.92 -17.53 -11.51
CA GLU A 41 2.86 -16.54 -11.64
C GLU A 41 3.38 -15.14 -11.27
N ARG A 42 3.15 -14.15 -12.15
CA ARG A 42 3.52 -12.76 -11.89
C ARG A 42 2.70 -12.22 -10.72
N PRO A 43 3.32 -11.78 -9.61
CA PRO A 43 2.59 -11.26 -8.48
C PRO A 43 1.89 -9.93 -8.86
N PRO A 44 0.74 -9.61 -8.24
CA PRO A 44 0.00 -8.39 -8.55
C PRO A 44 0.82 -7.15 -8.17
N GLU A 45 0.76 -6.10 -8.99
CA GLU A 45 1.49 -4.85 -8.76
C GLU A 45 0.80 -3.95 -7.74
N VAL A 46 -0.52 -4.10 -7.56
CA VAL A 46 -1.30 -3.34 -6.59
C VAL A 46 -1.81 -4.28 -5.52
N ILE A 47 -1.53 -3.96 -4.26
CA ILE A 47 -1.99 -4.71 -3.09
C ILE A 47 -2.66 -3.79 -2.08
N GLU A 48 -3.45 -4.38 -1.19
CA GLU A 48 -3.97 -3.67 -0.02
C GLU A 48 -2.86 -3.47 1.01
N CYS A 49 -2.83 -2.30 1.64
CA CYS A 49 -1.93 -1.96 2.74
C CYS A 49 -2.74 -1.39 3.91
N ALA A 50 -2.27 -1.64 5.14
CA ALA A 50 -2.90 -1.16 6.36
C ALA A 50 -1.96 -0.22 7.12
N SER A 51 -2.47 0.95 7.52
CA SER A 51 -1.81 1.89 8.39
C SER A 51 -2.50 1.94 9.76
N THR A 52 -2.03 2.82 10.64
CA THR A 52 -2.65 3.09 11.95
C THR A 52 -4.12 3.48 11.78
N PRO A 53 -5.02 3.14 12.73
CA PRO A 53 -6.43 3.50 12.62
C PRO A 53 -6.60 5.03 12.49
N CYS A 54 -7.54 5.46 11.63
CA CYS A 54 -7.82 6.88 11.47
C CYS A 54 -8.44 7.47 12.76
N PRO A 55 -8.08 8.71 13.10
CA PRO A 55 -8.67 9.37 14.25
C PRO A 55 -10.18 9.50 14.07
N GLU A 56 -10.93 9.13 15.11
CA GLU A 56 -12.37 9.31 15.13
C GLU A 56 -12.67 10.81 15.33
N VAL A 57 -13.42 11.39 14.40
CA VAL A 57 -13.85 12.79 14.51
C VAL A 57 -15.18 12.86 15.27
N SER A 58 -15.12 13.14 16.58
CA SER A 58 -16.32 13.47 17.35
C SER A 58 -16.60 14.98 17.25
N TYR A 59 -17.67 15.38 16.56
CA TYR A 59 -18.08 16.79 16.53
C TYR A 59 -18.77 17.15 17.84
N VAL A 60 -18.11 17.96 18.67
CA VAL A 60 -18.75 18.56 19.85
C VAL A 60 -19.50 19.81 19.43
N LEU A 61 -20.83 19.73 19.36
CA LEU A 61 -21.70 20.87 19.11
C LEU A 61 -21.82 21.69 20.40
N PHE A 62 -21.00 22.75 20.53
CA PHE A 62 -21.16 23.76 21.57
C PHE A 62 -22.37 24.64 21.24
N TYR A 63 -23.58 24.17 21.56
CA TYR A 63 -24.74 25.05 21.62
C TYR A 63 -24.54 25.99 22.81
N ASN A 64 -24.04 27.20 22.53
CA ASN A 64 -24.05 28.27 23.51
C ASN A 64 -25.52 28.54 23.89
N ASN A 65 -25.93 28.18 25.11
CA ASN A 65 -27.18 28.65 25.69
C ASN A 65 -26.98 30.12 26.09
N TYR A 66 -27.13 31.02 25.11
CA TYR A 66 -27.39 32.43 25.38
C TYR A 66 -28.91 32.60 25.51
N GLY A 67 -29.41 32.43 26.73
CA GLY A 67 -30.78 32.74 27.10
C GLY A 67 -31.25 31.91 28.29
N GLU A 68 -30.96 32.37 29.50
CA GLU A 68 -31.94 33.07 30.37
C GLU A 68 -31.20 34.12 31.22
#